data_AF-A0A4Q6ADZ1-F1
#
_entry.id   AF-A0A4Q6ADZ1-F1
#
_cell.length_a   1.000
_cell.length_b   1.000
_cell.length_c   1.000
_cell.angle_alpha   90.00
_cell.angle_beta   90.00
_cell.angle_gamma   90.00
#
_symmetry.space_group_name_H-M   'P 1'
#
loop_
_entity.id
_entity.type
_entity.pdbx_description
1 polymer ?
#
loop_
_entity_poly.entity_id
_entity_poly.type
_entity_poly.pdbx_seq_one_letter_code
_entity_poly.pdbx_strand_id
1 'polypeptide(L)'
;MSEKKFTTDSGIEIKQVYCEPVTMNEQPGTFPFTRGVHAAMYRDRPWTMRQYAGFSTAEESNKRYHYLLSQGVMGLSVAFDLPTQIGYDSDHAMSEGEVGKVGVAIDSLEDMETLFNGIKLEDISTSMTINATAFILLAFYIALAKKQGADIRKISGTIQNDILKEYAARGTYIYPPA
;
A
#
# COMPACT_ATOMS: atom_id res chain seq x y z
N MET A 1 22.30 34.03 30.95
CA MET A 1 22.35 33.18 29.74
C MET A 1 20.93 32.71 29.48
N SER A 2 20.32 33.06 28.34
CA SER A 2 18.95 32.62 28.05
C SER A 2 18.94 31.10 27.88
N GLU A 3 18.02 30.41 28.54
CA GLU A 3 17.83 28.97 28.32
C GLU A 3 17.58 28.69 26.83
N LYS A 4 18.38 27.79 26.26
CA LYS A 4 18.26 27.37 24.88
C LYS A 4 16.98 26.54 24.75
N LYS A 5 15.99 27.04 24.02
CA LYS A 5 14.76 26.29 23.70
C LYS A 5 15.07 25.21 22.66
N PHE A 6 14.56 24.00 22.89
CA PHE A 6 14.60 22.91 21.93
C PHE A 6 13.20 22.74 21.34
N THR A 7 13.10 22.71 20.02
CA THR A 7 11.82 22.57 19.30
C THR A 7 11.91 21.44 18.29
N THR A 8 10.81 20.70 18.10
CA THR A 8 10.68 19.77 16.97
C THR A 8 10.54 20.52 15.65
N ASP A 9 10.68 19.81 14.52
CA ASP A 9 10.41 20.37 13.18
C ASP A 9 8.95 20.79 12.99
N SER A 10 8.04 20.31 13.84
CA SER A 10 6.63 20.74 13.90
C SER A 10 6.41 21.95 14.81
N GLY A 11 7.47 22.58 15.33
CA GLY A 11 7.37 23.78 16.17
C GLY A 11 6.95 23.51 17.63
N ILE A 12 7.00 22.26 18.10
CA ILE A 12 6.63 21.90 19.48
C ILE A 12 7.84 22.09 20.38
N GLU A 13 7.72 22.95 21.40
CA GLU A 13 8.77 23.13 22.41
C GLU A 13 8.90 21.88 23.30
N ILE A 14 10.12 21.36 23.42
CA ILE A 14 10.45 20.20 24.24
C ILE A 14 11.07 20.69 25.56
N LYS A 15 10.41 20.38 26.67
CA LYS A 15 10.93 20.67 28.01
C LYS A 15 12.10 19.72 28.33
N GLN A 16 13.05 20.19 29.14
CA GLN A 16 14.17 19.35 29.58
C GLN A 16 13.72 18.10 30.34
N VAL A 17 12.65 18.22 31.15
CA VAL A 17 12.03 17.11 31.89
C VAL A 17 10.51 17.34 31.94
N TYR A 18 9.74 16.26 31.82
CA TYR A 18 8.29 16.25 32.01
C TYR A 18 7.98 15.57 33.35
N CYS A 19 7.59 16.35 34.36
CA CYS A 19 7.42 15.86 35.74
C CYS A 19 5.97 15.49 36.09
N GLU A 20 4.98 16.03 35.37
CA GLU A 20 3.56 15.77 35.60
C GLU A 20 3.01 14.88 34.49
N PRO A 21 2.40 13.72 34.81
CA PRO A 21 1.77 12.88 33.81
C PRO A 21 0.47 13.51 33.32
N VAL A 22 0.23 13.41 32.01
CA VAL A 22 -1.10 13.72 31.44
C VAL A 22 -2.05 12.58 31.81
N THR A 23 -3.17 12.91 32.44
CA THR A 23 -4.22 11.91 32.73
C THR A 23 -4.95 11.56 31.44
N MET A 24 -4.93 10.29 31.05
CA MET A 24 -5.67 9.75 29.91
C MET A 24 -6.79 8.84 30.40
N ASN A 25 -8.04 9.21 30.10
CA ASN A 25 -9.23 8.45 30.51
C ASN A 25 -9.79 7.57 29.38
N GLU A 26 -9.28 7.72 28.17
CA GLU A 26 -9.72 7.01 26.97
C GLU A 26 -9.48 5.49 27.09
N GLN A 27 -10.39 4.72 26.49
CA GLN A 27 -10.29 3.26 26.40
C GLN A 27 -10.00 2.84 24.95
N PRO A 28 -9.17 1.82 24.71
CA PRO A 28 -8.96 1.28 23.37
C PRO A 28 -10.28 0.73 22.80
N GLY A 29 -10.49 0.86 21.49
CA GLY A 29 -11.73 0.45 20.82
C GLY A 29 -12.92 1.39 21.05
N THR A 30 -12.74 2.50 21.76
CA THR A 30 -13.79 3.51 22.00
C THR A 30 -13.35 4.85 21.45
N PHE A 31 -14.26 5.59 20.79
CA PHE A 31 -14.00 6.97 20.36
C PHE A 31 -13.47 7.81 21.54
N PRO A 32 -12.40 8.61 21.38
CA PRO A 32 -11.77 9.06 20.14
C PRO A 32 -10.63 8.16 19.63
N PHE A 33 -10.51 6.92 20.13
CA PHE A 33 -9.52 5.92 19.70
C PHE A 33 -8.05 6.30 19.95
N THR A 34 -7.78 7.27 20.83
CA THR A 34 -6.41 7.71 21.21
C THR A 34 -5.53 6.52 21.62
N ARG A 35 -6.13 5.47 22.20
CA ARG A 35 -5.42 4.27 22.67
C ARG A 35 -5.48 3.06 21.73
N GLY A 36 -6.05 3.24 20.53
CA GLY A 36 -6.19 2.20 19.51
C GLY A 36 -7.64 1.97 19.07
N VAL A 37 -7.81 1.52 17.82
CA VAL A 37 -9.13 1.30 17.19
C VAL A 37 -9.81 -0.01 17.61
N HIS A 38 -9.07 -0.94 18.21
CA HIS A 38 -9.59 -2.22 18.71
C HIS A 38 -9.39 -2.32 20.22
N ALA A 39 -10.31 -2.93 20.96
CA ALA A 39 -10.23 -3.00 22.42
C ALA A 39 -9.04 -3.85 22.91
N ALA A 40 -8.77 -4.99 22.25
CA ALA A 40 -7.70 -5.90 22.63
C ALA A 40 -6.36 -5.64 21.91
N MET A 41 -6.37 -4.85 20.83
CA MET A 41 -5.21 -4.55 19.98
C MET A 41 -4.35 -5.81 19.74
N TYR A 42 -3.03 -5.69 19.98
CA TYR A 42 -2.04 -6.73 19.70
C TYR A 42 -2.06 -7.91 20.68
N ARG A 43 -2.92 -7.87 21.71
CA ARG A 43 -3.17 -9.05 22.56
C ARG A 43 -4.08 -10.07 21.89
N ASP A 44 -4.91 -9.62 20.94
CA ASP A 44 -5.79 -10.48 20.14
C ASP A 44 -5.16 -10.78 18.78
N ARG A 45 -4.77 -9.73 18.03
CA ARG A 45 -4.15 -9.88 16.71
C ARG A 45 -2.99 -8.89 16.53
N PRO A 46 -1.76 -9.34 16.18
CA PRO A 46 -0.67 -8.43 15.84
C PRO A 46 -0.98 -7.66 14.56
N TRP A 47 -0.24 -6.58 14.31
CA TRP A 47 -0.35 -5.87 13.02
C TRP A 47 0.03 -6.79 11.86
N THR A 48 -0.57 -6.55 10.69
CA THR A 48 -0.21 -7.30 9.48
C THR A 48 1.21 -6.91 9.05
N MET A 49 2.14 -7.86 9.10
CA MET A 49 3.45 -7.71 8.48
C MET A 49 3.25 -7.78 6.97
N ARG A 50 3.36 -6.62 6.30
CA ARG A 50 3.11 -6.46 4.87
C ARG A 50 4.30 -5.77 4.22
N GLN A 51 5.07 -6.52 3.45
CA GLN A 51 6.25 -5.99 2.75
C GLN A 51 5.84 -5.41 1.41
N TYR A 52 6.32 -4.19 1.14
CA TYR A 52 6.22 -3.55 -0.17
C TYR A 52 7.20 -4.21 -1.13
N ALA A 53 6.68 -4.82 -2.21
CA ALA A 53 7.46 -5.59 -3.15
C ALA A 53 6.86 -5.54 -4.57
N GLY A 54 7.76 -5.47 -5.54
CA GLY A 54 7.46 -5.38 -6.96
C GLY A 54 8.67 -4.73 -7.61
N PHE A 55 9.31 -5.42 -8.53
CA PHE A 55 10.48 -4.93 -9.25
C PHE A 55 10.64 -5.76 -10.53
N SER A 56 11.00 -5.10 -11.63
CA SER A 56 11.18 -5.74 -12.93
C SER A 56 9.88 -6.33 -13.46
N THR A 57 9.89 -7.59 -13.91
CA THR A 57 8.73 -8.22 -14.55
C THR A 57 7.74 -8.83 -13.55
N ALA A 58 6.57 -9.21 -14.04
CA ALA A 58 5.56 -9.91 -13.26
C ALA A 58 6.07 -11.26 -12.72
N GLU A 59 6.88 -12.00 -13.49
CA GLU A 59 7.47 -13.28 -13.07
C GLU A 59 8.46 -13.12 -11.91
N GLU A 60 9.36 -12.14 -11.99
CA GLU A 60 10.34 -11.88 -10.92
C GLU A 60 9.64 -11.39 -9.64
N SER A 61 8.62 -10.54 -9.80
CA SER A 61 7.78 -10.10 -8.70
C SER A 61 6.98 -11.25 -8.07
N ASN A 62 6.45 -12.18 -8.88
CA ASN A 62 5.78 -13.39 -8.40
C ASN A 62 6.71 -14.29 -7.59
N LYS A 63 7.94 -14.55 -8.09
CA LYS A 63 8.97 -15.30 -7.34
C LYS A 63 9.25 -14.66 -5.99
N ARG A 64 9.34 -13.32 -5.95
CA ARG A 64 9.51 -12.56 -4.71
C ARG A 64 8.32 -12.73 -3.77
N TYR A 65 7.09 -12.74 -4.27
CA TYR A 65 5.89 -12.94 -3.45
C TYR A 65 5.87 -14.33 -2.81
N HIS A 66 6.13 -15.39 -3.57
CA HIS A 66 6.27 -16.74 -3.01
C HIS A 66 7.36 -16.83 -1.95
N TYR A 67 8.51 -16.19 -2.20
CA TYR A 67 9.57 -16.10 -1.18
C TYR A 67 9.06 -15.41 0.09
N LEU A 68 8.43 -14.25 0.01
CA LEU A 68 7.92 -13.52 1.17
C LEU A 68 6.88 -14.33 1.95
N LEU A 69 5.97 -15.00 1.25
CA LEU A 69 4.98 -15.89 1.86
C LEU A 69 5.64 -17.06 2.58
N SER A 70 6.69 -17.65 1.99
CA SER A 70 7.46 -18.72 2.64
C SER A 70 8.18 -18.25 3.93
N GLN A 71 8.44 -16.95 4.06
CA GLN A 71 9.03 -16.34 5.25
C GLN A 71 7.98 -15.88 6.29
N GLY A 72 6.69 -16.19 6.09
CA GLY A 72 5.62 -15.91 7.05
C GLY A 72 4.98 -14.52 6.92
N VAL A 73 5.19 -13.83 5.80
CA VAL A 73 4.46 -12.58 5.50
C VAL A 73 2.97 -12.89 5.33
N MET A 74 2.11 -12.13 6.01
CA MET A 74 0.66 -12.39 6.08
C MET A 74 -0.16 -11.62 5.03
N GLY A 75 0.50 -10.84 4.18
CA GLY A 75 -0.14 -10.10 3.10
C GLY A 75 0.86 -9.46 2.16
N LEU A 76 0.49 -9.29 0.89
CA LEU A 76 1.35 -8.72 -0.14
C LEU A 76 1.08 -7.23 -0.32
N SER A 77 2.10 -6.45 -0.67
CA SER A 77 1.89 -5.09 -1.16
C SER A 77 2.62 -4.90 -2.48
N VAL A 78 1.86 -4.64 -3.53
CA VAL A 78 2.33 -4.51 -4.90
C VAL A 78 2.83 -3.09 -5.15
N ALA A 79 4.05 -2.99 -5.66
CA ALA A 79 4.67 -1.78 -6.17
C ALA A 79 4.63 -1.80 -7.69
N PHE A 80 4.00 -0.82 -8.33
CA PHE A 80 3.94 -0.71 -9.79
C PHE A 80 5.03 0.22 -10.32
N ASP A 81 5.47 0.02 -11.55
CA ASP A 81 6.42 0.92 -12.20
C ASP A 81 5.78 2.28 -12.52
N LEU A 82 6.59 3.23 -13.02
CA LEU A 82 6.09 4.57 -13.31
C LEU A 82 5.06 4.58 -14.45
N PRO A 83 5.28 3.92 -15.61
CA PRO A 83 4.31 3.84 -16.69
C PRO A 83 2.91 3.35 -16.25
N THR A 84 2.84 2.24 -15.53
CA THR A 84 1.58 1.69 -14.99
C THR A 84 0.85 2.71 -14.09
N GLN A 85 1.61 3.48 -13.29
CA GLN A 85 1.05 4.47 -12.38
C GLN A 85 0.46 5.69 -13.10
N ILE A 86 1.05 6.08 -14.23
CA ILE A 86 0.63 7.25 -15.03
C ILE A 86 -0.15 6.86 -16.28
N GLY A 87 -0.56 5.60 -16.41
CA GLY A 87 -1.51 5.14 -17.42
C GLY A 87 -0.95 4.98 -18.82
N TYR A 88 0.33 4.62 -18.92
CA TYR A 88 0.96 4.23 -20.18
C TYR A 88 1.27 2.74 -20.19
N ASP A 89 1.05 2.12 -21.34
CA ASP A 89 1.54 0.77 -21.63
C ASP A 89 3.06 0.78 -21.80
N SER A 90 3.71 -0.36 -21.61
CA SER A 90 5.16 -0.51 -21.68
C SER A 90 5.80 -0.12 -23.02
N ASP A 91 5.04 -0.15 -24.13
CA ASP A 91 5.53 0.21 -25.47
C ASP A 91 5.28 1.68 -25.85
N HIS A 92 4.62 2.44 -24.97
CA HIS A 92 4.39 3.87 -25.20
C HIS A 92 5.71 4.65 -25.12
N ALA A 93 5.87 5.67 -25.97
CA ALA A 93 7.11 6.45 -26.05
C ALA A 93 7.54 7.09 -24.72
N MET A 94 6.57 7.46 -23.87
CA MET A 94 6.85 8.02 -22.52
C MET A 94 7.31 6.97 -21.50
N SER A 95 7.21 5.68 -21.82
CA SER A 95 7.60 4.57 -20.95
C SER A 95 9.07 4.19 -21.11
N GLU A 96 9.74 4.67 -22.15
CA GLU A 96 11.12 4.31 -22.47
C GLU A 96 12.06 4.58 -21.27
N GLY A 97 12.76 3.52 -20.82
CA GLY A 97 13.71 3.59 -19.70
C GLY A 97 13.10 3.55 -18.30
N GLU A 98 11.76 3.49 -18.17
CA GLU A 98 11.06 3.44 -16.88
C GLU A 98 10.29 2.13 -16.63
N VAL A 99 10.07 1.31 -17.68
CA VAL A 99 9.40 -0.01 -17.58
C VAL A 99 10.12 -0.91 -16.57
N GLY A 100 9.38 -1.39 -15.57
CA GLY A 100 9.88 -2.32 -14.55
C GLY A 100 10.96 -1.77 -13.60
N LYS A 101 11.33 -0.49 -13.70
CA LYS A 101 12.51 0.07 -13.00
C LYS A 101 12.30 0.31 -11.52
N VAL A 102 11.10 0.76 -11.14
CA VAL A 102 10.74 1.13 -9.75
C VAL A 102 9.59 0.30 -9.18
N GLY A 103 9.12 -0.67 -9.95
CA GLY A 103 8.00 -1.54 -9.61
C GLY A 103 7.76 -2.56 -10.71
N VAL A 104 6.69 -3.34 -10.59
CA VAL A 104 6.26 -4.27 -11.64
C VAL A 104 5.52 -3.52 -12.75
N ALA A 105 5.80 -3.85 -14.01
CA ALA A 105 5.05 -3.39 -15.17
C ALA A 105 3.76 -4.22 -15.33
N ILE A 106 2.61 -3.55 -15.49
CA ILE A 106 1.31 -4.20 -15.72
C ILE A 106 0.57 -3.42 -16.81
N ASP A 107 0.46 -4.02 -17.99
CA ASP A 107 -0.25 -3.46 -19.13
C ASP A 107 -1.63 -4.12 -19.29
N SER A 108 -1.77 -5.36 -18.83
CA SER A 108 -2.90 -6.22 -19.16
C SER A 108 -3.34 -7.13 -18.00
N LEU A 109 -4.42 -7.89 -18.23
CA LEU A 109 -4.86 -8.93 -17.29
C LEU A 109 -3.86 -10.09 -17.25
N GLU A 110 -3.21 -10.40 -18.37
CA GLU A 110 -2.19 -11.44 -18.50
C GLU A 110 -1.01 -11.19 -17.56
N ASP A 111 -0.59 -9.94 -17.38
CA ASP A 111 0.49 -9.60 -16.44
C ASP A 111 0.06 -9.82 -14.99
N MET A 112 -1.20 -9.50 -14.66
CA MET A 112 -1.76 -9.77 -13.33
C MET A 112 -1.89 -11.27 -13.06
N GLU A 113 -2.25 -12.06 -14.07
CA GLU A 113 -2.26 -13.53 -13.99
C GLU A 113 -0.88 -14.08 -13.67
N THR A 114 0.15 -13.58 -14.35
CA THR A 114 1.55 -13.94 -14.11
C THR A 114 2.00 -13.50 -12.72
N LEU A 115 1.69 -12.26 -12.32
CA LEU A 115 2.07 -11.69 -11.03
C LEU A 115 1.57 -12.50 -9.84
N PHE A 116 0.35 -13.04 -9.94
CA PHE A 116 -0.28 -13.85 -8.89
C PHE A 116 -0.35 -15.34 -9.23
N ASN A 117 0.44 -15.82 -10.18
CA ASN A 117 0.48 -17.23 -10.52
C ASN A 117 0.82 -18.08 -9.27
N GLY A 118 0.00 -19.09 -9.00
CA GLY A 118 0.10 -19.93 -7.80
C GLY A 118 -0.33 -19.26 -6.48
N ILE A 119 -0.88 -18.04 -6.51
CA ILE A 119 -1.37 -17.31 -5.32
C ILE A 119 -2.89 -17.07 -5.49
N LYS A 120 -3.68 -17.70 -4.62
CA LYS A 120 -5.14 -17.51 -4.60
C LYS A 120 -5.50 -16.20 -3.92
N LEU A 121 -6.16 -15.30 -4.64
CA LEU A 121 -6.49 -13.96 -4.14
C LEU A 121 -7.52 -13.97 -2.99
N GLU A 122 -8.34 -15.02 -2.86
CA GLU A 122 -9.27 -15.20 -1.74
C GLU A 122 -8.55 -15.52 -0.42
N ASP A 123 -7.38 -16.16 -0.49
CA ASP A 123 -6.67 -16.67 0.68
C ASP A 123 -5.66 -15.66 1.25
N ILE A 124 -5.46 -14.53 0.58
CA ILE A 124 -4.47 -13.52 0.96
C ILE A 124 -5.03 -12.11 0.90
N SER A 125 -4.59 -11.27 1.83
CA SER A 125 -4.84 -9.83 1.75
C SER A 125 -3.78 -9.17 0.87
N THR A 126 -4.20 -8.44 -0.16
CA THR A 126 -3.30 -7.71 -1.08
C THR A 126 -3.51 -6.21 -1.00
N SER A 127 -2.42 -5.44 -0.91
CA SER A 127 -2.44 -3.99 -1.05
C SER A 127 -1.82 -3.59 -2.38
N MET A 128 -2.43 -2.66 -3.09
CA MET A 128 -1.93 -2.11 -4.36
C MET A 128 -1.70 -0.62 -4.18
N THR A 129 -0.44 -0.19 -4.24
CA THR A 129 -0.06 1.23 -4.14
C THR A 129 -0.23 1.89 -5.50
N ILE A 130 -1.49 2.17 -5.84
CA ILE A 130 -1.91 2.69 -7.15
C ILE A 130 -3.00 3.73 -6.97
N ASN A 131 -2.99 4.77 -7.80
CA ASN A 131 -3.84 5.97 -7.63
C ASN A 131 -4.58 6.35 -8.91
N ALA A 132 -3.97 7.09 -9.83
CA ALA A 132 -4.66 7.59 -11.02
C ALA A 132 -5.25 6.46 -11.90
N THR A 133 -4.56 5.32 -11.98
CA THR A 133 -5.02 4.11 -12.68
C THR A 133 -5.67 3.08 -11.75
N ALA A 134 -5.94 3.41 -10.48
CA ALA A 134 -6.38 2.43 -9.48
C ALA A 134 -7.62 1.64 -9.87
N PHE A 135 -8.56 2.27 -10.59
CA PHE A 135 -9.77 1.60 -11.07
C PHE A 135 -9.47 0.52 -12.12
N ILE A 136 -8.46 0.71 -12.97
CA ILE A 136 -8.02 -0.27 -13.99
C ILE A 136 -7.38 -1.47 -13.29
N LEU A 137 -6.41 -1.23 -12.39
CA LEU A 137 -5.72 -2.31 -11.69
C LEU A 137 -6.67 -3.07 -10.74
N LEU A 138 -7.64 -2.37 -10.13
CA LEU A 138 -8.71 -3.04 -9.39
C LEU A 138 -9.57 -3.91 -10.31
N ALA A 139 -9.90 -3.45 -11.52
CA ALA A 139 -10.66 -4.24 -12.48
C ALA A 139 -9.90 -5.51 -12.89
N PHE A 140 -8.60 -5.43 -13.17
CA PHE A 140 -7.78 -6.61 -13.45
C PHE A 140 -7.69 -7.55 -12.25
N TYR A 141 -7.49 -7.01 -11.04
CA TYR A 141 -7.44 -7.82 -9.81
C TYR A 141 -8.74 -8.59 -9.57
N ILE A 142 -9.90 -7.95 -9.76
CA ILE A 142 -11.21 -8.59 -9.63
C ILE A 142 -11.48 -9.57 -10.78
N ALA A 143 -11.08 -9.25 -12.01
CA ALA A 143 -11.19 -10.17 -13.14
C ALA A 143 -10.39 -11.46 -12.89
N LEU A 144 -9.16 -11.34 -12.38
CA LEU A 144 -8.34 -12.47 -11.97
C LEU A 144 -8.99 -13.26 -10.83
N ALA A 145 -9.50 -12.60 -9.80
CA ALA A 145 -10.20 -13.28 -8.70
C ALA A 145 -11.39 -14.10 -9.21
N LYS A 146 -12.19 -13.55 -10.14
CA LYS A 146 -13.27 -14.30 -10.81
C LYS A 146 -12.75 -15.48 -11.61
N LYS A 147 -11.65 -15.31 -12.36
CA LYS A 147 -11.01 -16.38 -13.14
C LYS A 147 -10.50 -17.52 -12.25
N GLN A 148 -10.02 -17.21 -11.03
CA GLN A 148 -9.65 -18.18 -10.01
C GLN A 148 -10.85 -18.85 -9.31
N GLY A 149 -12.08 -18.41 -9.58
CA GLY A 149 -13.31 -18.92 -8.96
C GLY A 149 -13.60 -18.37 -7.56
N ALA A 150 -12.99 -17.25 -7.17
CA ALA A 150 -13.17 -16.65 -5.85
C ALA A 150 -14.55 -16.00 -5.65
N ASP A 151 -15.06 -16.03 -4.42
CA ASP A 151 -16.16 -15.17 -3.99
C ASP A 151 -15.62 -13.77 -3.71
N ILE A 152 -15.99 -12.82 -4.58
CA ILE A 152 -15.51 -11.43 -4.51
C ILE A 152 -15.78 -10.77 -3.15
N ARG A 153 -16.80 -11.22 -2.40
CA ARG A 153 -17.12 -10.68 -1.07
C ARG A 153 -16.08 -11.06 0.00
N LYS A 154 -15.27 -12.08 -0.26
CA LYS A 154 -14.19 -12.53 0.64
C LYS A 154 -12.84 -11.92 0.29
N ILE A 155 -12.71 -11.28 -0.88
CA ILE A 155 -11.49 -10.63 -1.31
C ILE A 155 -11.14 -9.52 -0.31
N SER A 156 -10.01 -9.69 0.35
CA SER A 156 -9.48 -8.72 1.29
C SER A 156 -8.34 -7.95 0.65
N GLY A 157 -8.33 -6.63 0.79
CA GLY A 157 -7.25 -5.84 0.25
C GLY A 157 -7.45 -4.35 0.36
N THR A 158 -6.55 -3.62 -0.29
CA THR A 158 -6.59 -2.16 -0.34
C THR A 158 -6.04 -1.70 -1.68
N ILE A 159 -6.73 -0.76 -2.31
CA ILE A 159 -6.12 0.12 -3.31
C ILE A 159 -5.86 1.45 -2.63
N GLN A 160 -4.72 2.09 -2.90
CA GLN A 160 -4.40 3.37 -2.26
C GLN A 160 -5.44 4.43 -2.62
N ASN A 161 -5.71 4.62 -3.92
CA ASN A 161 -6.81 5.44 -4.45
C ASN A 161 -6.98 6.81 -3.76
N ASP A 162 -5.87 7.46 -3.40
CA ASP A 162 -5.86 8.81 -2.86
C ASP A 162 -5.30 9.73 -3.94
N ILE A 163 -6.19 10.37 -4.70
CA ILE A 163 -5.76 11.25 -5.80
C ILE A 163 -5.37 12.64 -5.30
N LEU A 164 -5.87 13.08 -4.14
CA LEU A 164 -5.57 14.42 -3.63
C LEU A 164 -4.10 14.55 -3.24
N LYS A 165 -3.53 13.51 -2.61
CA LYS A 165 -2.09 13.49 -2.29
C LYS A 165 -1.18 13.37 -3.51
N GLU A 166 -1.71 12.94 -4.67
CA GLU A 166 -0.95 13.01 -5.93
C GLU A 166 -0.67 14.45 -6.33
N TYR A 167 -1.68 15.33 -6.26
CA TYR A 167 -1.46 16.75 -6.56
C TYR A 167 -0.62 17.46 -5.50
N ALA A 168 -0.80 17.10 -4.22
CA ALA A 168 -0.14 17.80 -3.13
C ALA A 168 1.34 17.45 -2.96
N ALA A 169 1.75 16.20 -3.26
CA ALA A 169 3.10 15.73 -2.90
C ALA A 169 3.72 14.66 -3.80
N ARG A 170 2.93 13.82 -4.49
CA ARG A 170 3.47 12.59 -5.13
C ARG A 170 3.63 12.66 -6.65
N GLY A 171 2.76 13.37 -7.36
CA GLY A 171 2.92 13.72 -8.76
C GLY A 171 2.54 12.67 -9.81
N THR A 172 1.93 11.52 -9.46
CA THR A 172 1.51 10.50 -10.44
C THR A 172 0.01 10.61 -10.76
N TYR A 173 -0.48 11.83 -10.98
CA TYR A 173 -1.85 12.08 -11.44
C TYR A 173 -1.92 12.05 -12.98
N ILE A 174 -3.09 11.76 -13.54
CA ILE A 174 -3.34 11.75 -15.00
C ILE A 174 -4.35 12.83 -15.37
N TYR A 175 -5.50 12.81 -14.70
CA TYR A 175 -6.62 13.70 -14.99
C TYR A 175 -6.51 15.01 -14.19
N PRO A 176 -7.22 16.08 -14.57
CA PRO A 176 -7.43 17.22 -13.69
C PRO A 176 -8.28 16.81 -12.45
N PRO A 177 -8.26 17.60 -11.36
CA PRO A 177 -9.04 17.30 -10.15
C PRO A 177 -10.57 17.26 -10.33
N ALA A 178 -11.11 17.82 -11.42
CA ALA A 178 -12.53 17.86 -11.77
C ALA A 178 -12.71 17.82 -13.29
#